data_AF-A0A9D2K8E0-F1
#
_entry.id   AF-A0A9D2K8E0-F1
#
_cell.length_a   1.000
_cell.length_b   1.000
_cell.length_c   1.000
_cell.angle_alpha   90.00
_cell.angle_beta   90.00
_cell.angle_gamma   90.00
#
_symmetry.space_group_name_H-M   'P 1'
#
loop_
_entity.id
_entity.type
_entity.pdbx_description
1 polymer ?
#
loop_
_entity_poly.entity_id
_entity_poly.type
_entity_poly.pdbx_seq_one_letter_code
_entity_poly.pdbx_strand_id
1 'polypeptide(L)'
;MASKNVMYKDESPGKFRLPRLTFFLFLRYVAADLICLMLSLSVLLLINSVLGRVVCQLLNFCVLFSLPYGLAWQAGNSDRNKHLFGHIKEDKLKGLKAGLLASIPFFAVAVLLLLAKAGLFTDGFLYPYRLINSIFFPLNYSLLSGTLSLTEMAWGPVILSACWVLILPVIPAFGYVLGYEEFSLHEKFFYKGKKKKRRRA
;
A
#
# COMPACT_ATOMS: atom_id res chain seq x y z
N MET A 1 -13.92 -33.54 38.75
CA MET A 1 -14.46 -32.16 38.78
C MET A 1 -13.89 -31.41 37.58
N ALA A 2 -14.75 -30.79 36.79
CA ALA A 2 -14.47 -30.35 35.43
C ALA A 2 -13.54 -29.13 35.35
N SER A 3 -12.52 -29.18 34.50
CA SER A 3 -11.97 -27.99 33.85
C SER A 3 -12.45 -28.00 32.40
N LYS A 4 -13.62 -27.39 32.19
CA LYS A 4 -14.15 -27.14 30.86
C LYS A 4 -13.21 -26.18 30.15
N ASN A 5 -12.54 -26.65 29.11
CA ASN A 5 -11.96 -25.82 28.07
C ASN A 5 -13.11 -24.99 27.45
N VAL A 6 -13.32 -23.78 27.99
CA VAL A 6 -14.21 -22.81 27.37
C VAL A 6 -13.47 -22.27 26.16
N MET A 7 -13.69 -22.94 25.02
CA MET A 7 -13.37 -22.40 23.71
C MET A 7 -14.24 -21.15 23.54
N TYR A 8 -13.71 -19.98 23.90
CA TYR A 8 -14.36 -18.71 23.58
C TYR A 8 -14.33 -18.57 22.06
N LYS A 9 -15.45 -18.95 21.44
CA LYS A 9 -15.76 -18.56 20.07
C LYS A 9 -15.96 -17.05 20.11
N ASP A 10 -14.92 -16.31 19.75
CA ASP A 10 -14.94 -14.85 19.75
C ASP A 10 -15.88 -14.36 18.63
N GLU A 11 -17.15 -14.16 18.99
CA GLU A 11 -18.17 -13.50 18.17
C GLU A 11 -18.15 -11.97 18.36
N SER A 12 -17.09 -11.38 18.94
CA SER A 12 -16.94 -9.93 18.89
C SER A 12 -16.48 -9.52 17.48
N PRO A 13 -17.19 -8.62 16.77
CA PRO A 13 -16.80 -8.18 15.45
C PRO A 13 -15.55 -7.29 15.57
N GLY A 14 -14.38 -7.93 15.60
CA GLY A 14 -13.11 -7.23 15.61
C GLY A 14 -13.05 -6.22 14.47
N LYS A 15 -12.78 -4.95 14.81
CA LYS A 15 -12.71 -3.81 13.88
C LYS A 15 -11.87 -4.09 12.62
N PHE A 16 -10.85 -4.95 12.73
CA PHE A 16 -9.91 -5.31 11.65
C PHE A 16 -9.80 -6.83 11.41
N ARG A 17 -10.92 -7.53 11.13
CA ARG A 17 -10.83 -8.88 10.53
C ARG A 17 -10.14 -8.82 9.16
N LEU A 18 -9.42 -9.89 8.78
CA LEU A 18 -8.66 -9.95 7.53
C LEU A 18 -9.44 -9.47 6.28
N PRO A 19 -10.66 -9.94 5.99
CA PRO A 19 -11.41 -9.48 4.81
C PRO A 19 -11.79 -8.00 4.90
N ARG A 20 -12.12 -7.52 6.09
CA ARG A 20 -12.48 -6.11 6.32
C ARG A 20 -11.26 -5.20 6.15
N LEU A 21 -10.10 -5.60 6.68
CA LEU A 21 -8.84 -4.88 6.50
C LEU A 21 -8.45 -4.83 5.01
N THR A 22 -8.57 -5.96 4.31
CA THR A 22 -8.31 -6.06 2.86
C THR A 22 -9.17 -5.10 2.06
N PHE A 23 -10.49 -5.10 2.32
CA PHE A 23 -11.43 -4.21 1.63
C PHE A 23 -11.10 -2.73 1.86
N PHE A 24 -10.81 -2.34 3.10
CA PHE A 24 -10.43 -0.96 3.38
C PHE A 24 -9.06 -0.60 2.80
N LEU A 25 -8.08 -1.51 2.77
CA LEU A 25 -6.80 -1.27 2.10
C LEU A 25 -6.99 -1.06 0.61
N PHE A 26 -7.82 -1.88 -0.04
CA PHE A 26 -8.16 -1.71 -1.45
C PHE A 26 -8.77 -0.32 -1.71
N LEU A 27 -9.75 0.10 -0.90
CA LEU A 27 -10.31 1.46 -0.98
C LEU A 27 -9.26 2.56 -0.80
N ARG A 28 -8.26 2.35 0.08
CA ARG A 28 -7.15 3.31 0.25
C ARG A 28 -6.24 3.35 -0.96
N TYR A 29 -5.98 2.22 -1.63
CA TYR A 29 -5.22 2.21 -2.89
C TYR A 29 -5.97 2.92 -4.00
N VAL A 30 -7.28 2.67 -4.16
CA VAL A 30 -8.09 3.38 -5.17
C VAL A 30 -8.10 4.88 -4.90
N ALA A 31 -8.29 5.29 -3.64
CA ALA A 31 -8.22 6.71 -3.27
C ALA A 31 -6.83 7.31 -3.53
N ALA A 32 -5.75 6.60 -3.19
CA ALA A 32 -4.38 7.03 -3.48
C ALA A 32 -4.16 7.19 -4.98
N ASP A 33 -4.63 6.24 -5.79
CA ASP A 33 -4.48 6.25 -7.23
C ASP A 33 -5.21 7.42 -7.89
N LEU A 34 -6.44 7.72 -7.46
CA LEU A 34 -7.18 8.90 -7.92
C LEU A 34 -6.48 10.22 -7.57
N ILE A 35 -5.93 10.33 -6.36
CA ILE A 35 -5.16 11.52 -5.95
C ILE A 35 -3.88 11.65 -6.79
N CYS A 36 -3.15 10.55 -6.96
CA CYS A 36 -1.93 10.51 -7.77
C CYS A 36 -2.22 10.82 -9.25
N LEU A 37 -3.37 10.39 -9.80
CA LEU A 37 -3.80 10.72 -11.15
C LEU A 37 -3.98 12.23 -11.30
N MET A 38 -4.75 12.85 -10.40
CA MET A 38 -4.97 14.30 -10.42
C MET A 38 -3.66 15.06 -10.31
N LEU A 39 -2.81 14.68 -9.35
CA LEU A 39 -1.49 15.30 -9.16
C LEU A 39 -0.61 15.17 -10.41
N SER A 40 -0.53 13.98 -10.98
CA SER A 40 0.33 13.68 -12.12
C SER A 40 -0.13 14.42 -13.38
N LEU A 41 -1.43 14.49 -13.64
CA LEU A 41 -1.98 15.26 -14.76
C LEU A 41 -1.72 16.75 -14.59
N SER A 42 -1.92 17.31 -13.38
CA SER A 42 -1.63 18.72 -13.11
C SER A 42 -0.16 19.06 -13.33
N VAL A 43 0.77 18.24 -12.82
CA VAL A 43 2.22 18.52 -12.96
C VAL A 43 2.68 18.32 -14.39
N LEU A 44 2.21 17.29 -15.10
CA LEU A 44 2.64 17.04 -16.48
C LEU A 44 2.19 18.14 -17.44
N LEU A 45 0.99 18.70 -17.23
CA LEU A 45 0.46 19.80 -18.04
C LEU A 45 1.23 21.12 -17.81
N LEU A 46 1.69 21.38 -16.58
CA LEU A 46 2.36 22.64 -16.22
C LEU A 46 3.88 22.58 -16.36
N ILE A 47 4.48 21.43 -16.06
CA ILE A 47 5.94 21.25 -15.93
C ILE A 47 6.33 19.95 -16.63
N ASN A 48 6.52 20.02 -17.95
CA ASN A 48 6.99 18.88 -18.74
C ASN A 48 8.53 18.78 -18.75
N SER A 49 9.14 18.79 -17.56
CA SER A 49 10.59 18.59 -17.38
C SER A 49 10.87 17.29 -16.62
N VAL A 50 12.06 16.71 -16.81
CA VAL A 50 12.48 15.49 -16.09
C VAL A 50 12.43 15.73 -14.58
N LEU A 51 12.86 16.90 -14.12
CA LEU A 51 12.83 17.27 -12.71
C LEU A 51 11.38 17.33 -12.16
N GLY A 52 10.45 17.91 -12.92
CA GLY A 52 9.04 17.93 -12.56
C GLY A 52 8.46 16.54 -12.35
N ARG A 53 8.82 15.59 -13.23
CA ARG A 53 8.39 14.18 -13.13
C ARG A 53 8.97 13.48 -11.90
N VAL A 54 10.24 13.71 -11.59
CA VAL A 54 10.90 13.14 -10.39
C VAL A 54 10.23 13.65 -9.12
N VAL A 55 10.01 14.97 -9.01
CA VAL A 55 9.33 15.57 -7.86
C VAL A 55 7.90 15.05 -7.73
N CYS A 56 7.16 14.97 -8.83
CA CYS A 56 5.81 14.43 -8.85
C CYS A 56 5.77 12.96 -8.39
N GLN A 57 6.71 12.13 -8.83
CA GLN A 57 6.79 10.74 -8.40
C GLN A 57 7.03 10.61 -6.90
N LEU A 58 7.92 11.45 -6.33
CA LEU A 58 8.16 11.45 -4.88
C LEU A 58 6.90 11.81 -4.10
N LEU A 59 6.13 12.79 -4.58
CA LEU A 59 4.84 13.14 -3.98
C LEU A 59 3.82 11.99 -4.09
N ASN A 60 3.74 11.30 -5.23
CA ASN A 60 2.89 10.12 -5.39
C ASN A 60 3.28 9.01 -4.41
N PHE A 61 4.57 8.80 -4.15
CA PHE A 61 5.01 7.83 -3.13
C PHE A 61 4.65 8.27 -1.72
N CYS A 62 4.68 9.55 -1.39
CA CYS A 62 4.18 10.04 -0.10
C CYS A 62 2.67 9.77 0.08
N VAL A 63 1.87 10.01 -0.96
CA VAL A 63 0.43 9.70 -0.95
C VAL A 63 0.21 8.19 -0.79
N LEU A 64 0.89 7.39 -1.61
CA LEU A 64 0.80 5.93 -1.56
C LEU A 64 1.24 5.37 -0.21
N PHE A 65 2.27 5.93 0.43
CA PHE A 65 2.71 5.49 1.73
C PHE A 65 1.70 5.85 2.82
N SER A 66 1.30 7.13 2.89
CA SER A 66 0.51 7.68 3.99
C SER A 66 -0.83 6.96 4.24
N LEU A 67 -1.61 6.69 3.18
CA LEU A 67 -2.97 6.19 3.28
C LEU A 67 -3.08 4.73 3.79
N PRO A 68 -2.48 3.72 3.11
CA PRO A 68 -2.51 2.34 3.56
C PRO A 68 -1.67 2.10 4.83
N TYR A 69 -0.56 2.84 5.02
CA TYR A 69 0.27 2.71 6.21
C TYR A 69 -0.54 2.99 7.49
N GLY A 70 -1.26 4.11 7.55
CA GLY A 70 -2.00 4.50 8.75
C GLY A 70 -3.07 3.48 9.15
N LEU A 71 -3.77 2.92 8.16
CA LEU A 71 -4.78 1.88 8.40
C LEU A 71 -4.14 0.59 8.91
N ALA A 72 -3.04 0.15 8.29
CA ALA A 72 -2.34 -1.06 8.68
C ALA A 72 -1.72 -0.95 10.07
N TRP A 73 -1.15 0.22 10.40
CA TRP A 73 -0.61 0.52 11.73
C TRP A 73 -1.68 0.44 12.81
N GLN A 74 -2.86 1.05 12.58
CA GLN A 74 -3.98 0.95 13.52
C GLN A 74 -4.47 -0.49 13.70
N ALA A 75 -4.47 -1.29 12.63
CA ALA A 75 -4.82 -2.69 12.70
C ALA A 75 -3.79 -3.50 13.52
N GLY A 76 -2.49 -3.28 13.29
CA GLY A 76 -1.42 -3.92 14.05
C GLY A 76 -1.49 -3.60 15.54
N ASN A 77 -1.67 -2.34 15.88
CA ASN A 77 -1.81 -1.90 17.27
C ASN A 77 -3.06 -2.50 17.95
N SER A 78 -4.19 -2.52 17.24
CA SER A 78 -5.43 -3.11 17.77
C SER A 78 -5.32 -4.62 17.98
N ASP A 79 -4.59 -5.33 17.12
CA ASP A 79 -4.42 -6.78 17.23
C ASP A 79 -3.43 -7.13 18.35
N ARG A 80 -2.38 -6.34 18.55
CA ARG A 80 -1.44 -6.49 19.67
C ARG A 80 -2.18 -6.48 21.01
N ASN A 81 -3.06 -5.50 21.23
CA ASN A 81 -3.86 -5.43 22.46
C ASN A 81 -4.67 -6.70 22.68
N LYS A 82 -5.33 -7.21 21.64
CA LYS A 82 -6.11 -8.46 21.74
C LYS A 82 -5.24 -9.68 22.02
N HIS A 83 -4.02 -9.72 21.47
CA HIS A 83 -3.05 -10.76 21.75
C HIS A 83 -2.61 -10.71 23.22
N LEU A 84 -2.27 -9.53 23.75
CA LEU A 84 -1.89 -9.33 25.15
C LEU A 84 -2.99 -9.75 26.13
N PHE A 85 -4.27 -9.57 25.77
CA PHE A 85 -5.42 -10.02 26.56
C PHE A 85 -5.87 -11.46 26.24
N GLY A 86 -5.13 -12.21 25.42
CA GLY A 86 -5.41 -13.62 25.14
C GLY A 86 -6.63 -13.90 24.25
N HIS A 87 -7.15 -12.89 23.55
CA HIS A 87 -8.33 -13.03 22.68
C HIS A 87 -8.00 -13.58 21.28
N ILE A 88 -6.78 -13.36 20.80
CA ILE A 88 -6.33 -13.81 19.47
C ILE A 88 -4.91 -14.38 19.53
N LYS A 89 -4.57 -15.24 18.56
CA LYS A 89 -3.18 -15.64 18.29
C LYS A 89 -2.45 -14.54 17.51
N GLU A 90 -1.16 -14.44 17.74
CA GLU A 90 -0.27 -13.55 16.99
C GLU A 90 -0.20 -13.96 15.50
N ASP A 91 -0.37 -12.98 14.60
CA ASP A 91 -0.15 -13.13 13.15
C ASP A 91 0.53 -11.87 12.59
N LYS A 92 1.86 -11.81 12.66
CA LYS A 92 2.65 -10.67 12.14
C LYS A 92 2.55 -10.50 10.62
N LEU A 93 2.15 -11.56 9.89
CA LEU A 93 2.02 -11.53 8.43
C LEU A 93 0.64 -11.03 7.97
N LYS A 94 -0.29 -10.74 8.88
CA LYS A 94 -1.64 -10.29 8.54
C LYS A 94 -1.65 -9.05 7.66
N GLY A 95 -0.77 -8.09 7.91
CA GLY A 95 -0.61 -6.90 7.06
C GLY A 95 -0.20 -7.24 5.63
N LEU A 96 0.73 -8.18 5.46
CA LEU A 96 1.18 -8.66 4.15
C LEU A 96 0.06 -9.41 3.42
N LYS A 97 -0.63 -10.33 4.09
CA LYS A 97 -1.75 -11.09 3.53
C LYS A 97 -2.86 -10.15 3.06
N ALA A 98 -3.26 -9.20 3.90
CA ALA A 98 -4.28 -8.22 3.56
C ALA A 98 -3.83 -7.30 2.41
N GLY A 99 -2.56 -6.89 2.41
CA GLY A 99 -1.96 -6.10 1.33
C GLY A 99 -1.97 -6.85 0.00
N LEU A 100 -1.52 -8.11 -0.03
CA LEU A 100 -1.51 -8.93 -1.23
C LEU A 100 -2.92 -9.11 -1.81
N LEU A 101 -3.90 -9.44 -0.97
CA LEU A 101 -5.30 -9.59 -1.40
C LEU A 101 -5.88 -8.27 -1.92
N ALA A 102 -5.56 -7.14 -1.28
CA ALA A 102 -6.03 -5.82 -1.70
C ALA A 102 -5.38 -5.35 -3.02
N SER A 103 -4.17 -5.84 -3.32
CA SER A 103 -3.41 -5.47 -4.52
C SER A 103 -3.70 -6.35 -5.74
N ILE A 104 -4.53 -7.40 -5.62
CA ILE A 104 -4.87 -8.32 -6.72
C ILE A 104 -5.30 -7.57 -8.01
N PRO A 105 -6.20 -6.57 -7.98
CA PRO A 105 -6.61 -5.88 -9.20
C PRO A 105 -5.45 -5.18 -9.90
N PHE A 106 -4.52 -4.61 -9.14
CA PHE A 106 -3.34 -3.94 -9.69
C PHE A 106 -2.34 -4.95 -10.29
N PHE A 107 -2.18 -6.12 -9.67
CA PHE A 107 -1.39 -7.21 -10.25
C PHE A 107 -2.00 -7.73 -11.55
N ALA A 108 -3.32 -7.87 -11.61
CA ALA A 108 -4.00 -8.28 -12.84
C ALA A 108 -3.71 -7.30 -13.99
N VAL A 109 -3.77 -5.99 -13.73
CA VAL A 109 -3.44 -4.96 -14.72
C VAL A 109 -1.96 -5.01 -15.14
N ALA A 110 -1.04 -5.29 -14.21
CA ALA A 110 0.38 -5.48 -14.53
C ALA A 110 0.63 -6.72 -15.40
N VAL A 111 -0.05 -7.83 -15.12
CA VAL A 111 0.01 -9.05 -15.96
C VAL A 111 -0.55 -8.76 -17.35
N LEU A 112 -1.68 -8.04 -17.46
CA LEU A 112 -2.25 -7.63 -18.74
C LEU A 112 -1.27 -6.79 -19.58
N LEU A 113 -0.44 -5.93 -18.95
CA LEU A 113 0.61 -5.21 -19.66
C LEU A 113 1.63 -6.16 -20.30
N LEU A 114 2.05 -7.19 -19.57
CA LEU A 114 3.01 -8.19 -20.07
C LEU A 114 2.41 -9.03 -21.20
N LEU A 115 1.12 -9.38 -21.11
CA LEU A 115 0.41 -10.10 -22.17
C LEU A 115 0.23 -9.22 -23.42
N ALA A 116 -0.11 -7.93 -23.25
CA ALA A 116 -0.16 -6.98 -24.35
C ALA A 116 1.22 -6.81 -25.01
N LYS A 117 2.30 -6.77 -24.22
CA LYS A 117 3.68 -6.77 -24.73
C LYS A 117 4.03 -8.04 -25.51
N ALA A 118 3.49 -9.19 -25.13
CA ALA A 118 3.64 -10.45 -25.85
C ALA A 118 2.81 -10.52 -27.16
N GLY A 119 2.04 -9.48 -27.49
CA GLY A 119 1.20 -9.42 -28.70
C GLY A 119 -0.13 -10.16 -28.57
N LEU A 120 -0.57 -10.50 -27.34
CA LEU A 120 -1.82 -11.22 -27.10
C LEU A 120 -3.07 -10.32 -27.09
N PHE A 121 -2.89 -9.00 -27.01
CA PHE A 121 -3.97 -8.00 -26.99
C PHE A 121 -3.56 -6.73 -27.74
N THR A 122 -4.46 -5.74 -27.80
CA THR A 122 -4.27 -4.50 -28.56
C THR A 122 -3.10 -3.66 -28.04
N ASP A 123 -2.29 -3.13 -28.97
CA ASP A 123 -1.18 -2.20 -28.66
C ASP A 123 -1.65 -0.94 -27.92
N GLY A 124 -2.94 -0.60 -28.04
CA GLY A 124 -3.56 0.52 -27.32
C GLY A 124 -3.62 0.37 -25.80
N PHE A 125 -3.32 -0.81 -25.24
CA PHE A 125 -3.42 -1.06 -23.80
C PHE A 125 -2.44 -0.23 -22.94
N LEU A 126 -1.36 0.29 -23.52
CA LEU A 126 -0.39 1.12 -22.81
C LEU A 126 -1.03 2.37 -22.18
N TYR A 127 -1.97 3.01 -22.88
CA TYR A 127 -2.62 4.22 -22.40
C TYR A 127 -3.52 3.97 -21.16
N PRO A 128 -4.50 3.05 -21.19
CA PRO A 128 -5.30 2.74 -20.01
C PRO A 128 -4.44 2.15 -18.88
N TYR A 129 -3.38 1.40 -19.17
CA TYR A 129 -2.44 0.92 -18.15
C TYR A 129 -1.85 2.07 -17.32
N ARG A 130 -1.39 3.15 -17.97
CA ARG A 130 -0.82 4.32 -17.28
C ARG A 130 -1.87 5.01 -16.40
N LEU A 131 -3.12 5.08 -16.85
CA LEU A 131 -4.22 5.72 -16.10
C LEU A 131 -4.68 4.87 -14.92
N ILE A 132 -4.70 3.55 -15.04
CA ILE A 132 -5.11 2.66 -13.94
C ILE A 132 -4.00 2.52 -12.89
N ASN A 133 -2.73 2.64 -13.30
CA ASN A 133 -1.57 2.66 -12.40
C ASN A 133 -1.01 4.07 -12.26
N SER A 134 -1.88 5.02 -11.91
CA SER A 134 -1.55 6.43 -11.83
C SER A 134 -0.57 6.78 -10.72
N ILE A 135 -0.50 5.98 -9.66
CA ILE A 135 0.55 6.05 -8.63
C ILE A 135 1.96 6.08 -9.23
N PHE A 136 2.17 5.37 -10.34
CA PHE A 136 3.45 5.29 -11.03
C PHE A 136 3.45 6.05 -12.36
N PHE A 137 2.49 6.96 -12.58
CA PHE A 137 2.34 7.66 -13.85
C PHE A 137 3.62 8.39 -14.31
N PRO A 138 4.27 9.24 -13.48
CA PRO A 138 5.49 9.95 -13.91
C PRO A 138 6.64 9.00 -14.27
N LEU A 139 6.79 7.89 -13.53
CA LEU A 139 7.75 6.82 -13.85
C LEU A 139 7.40 6.14 -15.16
N ASN A 140 6.16 5.68 -15.34
CA ASN A 140 5.72 4.99 -16.55
C ASN A 140 5.77 5.88 -17.80
N TYR A 141 5.55 7.18 -17.63
CA TYR A 141 5.70 8.17 -18.70
C TYR A 141 7.17 8.36 -19.11
N SER A 142 8.11 8.14 -18.20
CA SER A 142 9.55 8.27 -18.47
C SER A 142 10.19 6.97 -18.95
N LEU A 143 9.72 5.81 -18.45
CA LEU A 143 10.26 4.49 -18.78
C LEU A 143 9.69 3.93 -20.08
N LEU A 144 8.39 4.10 -20.32
CA LEU A 144 7.71 3.56 -21.49
C LEU A 144 7.63 4.67 -22.54
N SER A 145 8.05 4.39 -23.78
CA SER A 145 7.98 5.38 -24.85
C SER A 145 6.51 5.75 -25.16
N GLY A 146 6.27 6.99 -25.59
CA GLY A 146 4.96 7.41 -26.11
C GLY A 146 4.81 7.24 -27.61
N THR A 147 5.92 6.96 -28.32
CA THR A 147 5.97 6.93 -29.79
C THR A 147 6.08 5.54 -30.39
N LEU A 148 6.64 4.59 -29.63
CA LEU A 148 6.77 3.20 -30.05
C LEU A 148 5.51 2.43 -29.68
N SER A 149 5.14 1.44 -30.50
CA SER A 149 4.14 0.46 -30.10
C SER A 149 4.66 -0.40 -28.94
N LEU A 150 3.76 -0.99 -28.17
CA LEU A 150 4.15 -1.78 -26.99
C LEU A 150 5.00 -2.99 -27.39
N THR A 151 4.67 -3.64 -28.52
CA THR A 151 5.39 -4.79 -29.08
C THR A 151 6.81 -4.45 -29.57
N GLU A 152 7.09 -3.20 -29.93
CA GLU A 152 8.43 -2.74 -30.35
C GLU A 152 9.35 -2.36 -29.17
N MET A 153 8.80 -2.08 -27.98
CA MET A 153 9.61 -1.65 -26.83
C MET A 153 10.56 -2.74 -26.33
N ALA A 154 11.68 -2.36 -25.70
CA ALA A 154 12.49 -3.34 -24.99
C ALA A 154 11.69 -3.99 -23.83
N TRP A 155 11.93 -5.27 -23.54
CA TRP A 155 11.26 -5.96 -22.43
C TRP A 155 11.61 -5.36 -21.05
N GLY A 156 12.85 -4.86 -20.89
CA GLY A 156 13.35 -4.33 -19.62
C GLY A 156 12.45 -3.25 -18.99
N PRO A 157 12.17 -2.13 -19.68
CA PRO A 157 11.27 -1.09 -19.17
C PRO A 157 9.85 -1.57 -18.86
N VAL A 158 9.32 -2.49 -19.66
CA VAL A 158 7.96 -3.05 -19.50
C VAL A 158 7.88 -3.93 -18.25
N ILE A 159 8.84 -4.83 -18.08
CA ILE A 159 8.93 -5.68 -16.88
C ILE A 159 9.13 -4.81 -15.64
N LEU A 160 10.02 -3.82 -15.70
CA LEU A 160 10.27 -2.91 -14.59
C LEU A 160 8.99 -2.15 -14.19
N SER A 161 8.22 -1.67 -15.18
CA SER A 161 6.92 -1.03 -14.94
C SER A 161 5.94 -1.95 -14.22
N ALA A 162 5.82 -3.21 -14.66
CA ALA A 162 4.95 -4.19 -14.02
C ALA A 162 5.40 -4.56 -12.59
N CYS A 163 6.71 -4.62 -12.34
CA CYS A 163 7.26 -4.96 -11.03
C CYS A 163 7.02 -3.90 -9.95
N TRP A 164 6.86 -2.62 -10.30
CA TRP A 164 6.66 -1.56 -9.31
C TRP A 164 5.39 -1.74 -8.47
N VAL A 165 4.38 -2.45 -9.00
CA VAL A 165 3.15 -2.77 -8.27
C VAL A 165 3.40 -3.64 -7.03
N LEU A 166 4.52 -4.37 -6.99
CA LEU A 166 4.90 -5.19 -5.82
C LEU A 166 5.17 -4.37 -4.56
N ILE A 167 5.35 -3.05 -4.67
CA ILE A 167 5.50 -2.17 -3.49
C ILE A 167 4.19 -2.04 -2.70
N LEU A 168 3.03 -2.22 -3.35
CA LEU A 168 1.72 -2.04 -2.72
C LEU A 168 1.58 -2.92 -1.47
N PRO A 169 1.75 -4.27 -1.51
CA PRO A 169 1.62 -5.12 -0.32
C PRO A 169 2.71 -4.88 0.74
N VAL A 170 3.86 -4.30 0.38
CA VAL A 170 4.96 -4.04 1.31
C VAL A 170 4.60 -2.94 2.31
N ILE A 171 3.87 -1.92 1.88
CA ILE A 171 3.50 -0.78 2.73
C ILE A 171 2.61 -1.19 3.92
N PRO A 172 1.48 -1.91 3.74
CA PRO A 172 0.68 -2.36 4.87
C PRO A 172 1.38 -3.48 5.66
N ALA A 173 2.27 -4.27 5.06
CA ALA A 173 3.09 -5.21 5.83
C ALA A 173 3.97 -4.45 6.84
N PHE A 174 4.68 -3.42 6.38
CA PHE A 174 5.52 -2.58 7.22
C PHE A 174 4.70 -1.80 8.26
N GLY A 175 3.60 -1.17 7.84
CA GLY A 175 2.70 -0.44 8.74
C GLY A 175 2.13 -1.34 9.84
N TYR A 176 1.70 -2.55 9.49
CA TYR A 176 1.17 -3.51 10.46
C TYR A 176 2.22 -3.94 11.49
N VAL A 177 3.42 -4.30 11.04
CA VAL A 177 4.51 -4.70 11.94
C VAL A 177 4.86 -3.57 12.90
N LEU A 178 5.02 -2.33 12.42
CA LEU A 178 5.31 -1.18 13.28
C LEU A 178 4.17 -0.86 14.25
N GLY A 179 2.93 -1.03 13.83
CA GLY A 179 1.76 -0.90 14.70
C GLY A 179 1.74 -1.95 15.80
N TYR A 180 2.10 -3.19 15.45
CA TYR A 180 2.14 -4.31 16.39
C TYR A 180 3.27 -4.19 17.42
N GLU A 181 4.40 -3.60 17.05
CA GLU A 181 5.53 -3.36 17.97
C GLU A 181 5.39 -2.05 18.76
N GLU A 182 4.26 -1.33 18.64
CA GLU A 182 4.04 0.00 19.25
C GLU A 182 5.10 1.04 18.87
N PHE A 183 5.75 0.89 17.72
CA PHE A 183 6.69 1.90 17.24
C PHE A 183 5.90 3.11 16.73
N SER A 184 5.47 3.96 17.65
CA SER A 184 4.85 5.24 17.33
C SER A 184 5.97 6.25 17.08
N LEU A 185 6.13 6.69 15.84
CA LEU A 185 7.06 7.78 15.52
C LEU A 185 6.73 9.04 16.36
N HIS A 186 5.46 9.21 16.73
CA HIS A 186 4.96 10.32 17.53
C HIS A 186 5.54 10.38 18.96
N GLU A 187 5.67 9.25 19.68
CA GLU A 187 6.18 9.27 21.06
C GLU A 187 7.67 9.65 21.15
N LYS A 188 8.46 9.32 20.13
CA LYS A 188 9.90 9.64 20.14
C LYS A 188 10.21 11.10 19.81
N PHE A 189 9.35 11.76 19.02
CA PHE A 189 9.50 13.18 18.72
C PHE A 189 8.88 14.11 19.78
N PHE A 190 7.77 13.73 20.43
CA PHE A 190 7.09 14.61 21.40
C PHE A 190 7.37 14.30 22.88
N TYR A 191 7.79 13.09 23.25
CA TYR A 191 7.88 12.67 24.65
C TYR A 191 9.30 12.72 25.25
N LYS A 192 10.13 13.67 24.83
CA LYS A 192 11.39 14.02 25.52
C LYS A 192 11.16 15.22 26.44
N GLY A 193 10.48 15.05 27.58
CA GLY A 193 10.30 16.22 28.45
C GLY A 193 9.50 16.14 29.76
N LYS A 194 9.04 15.00 30.26
CA LYS A 194 8.39 14.98 31.59
C LYS A 194 9.15 14.11 32.58
N LYS A 195 10.04 14.75 33.35
CA LYS A 195 10.59 14.19 34.60
C LYS A 195 9.42 13.85 35.53
N LYS A 196 9.31 12.57 35.87
CA LYS A 196 8.31 12.02 36.81
C LYS A 196 8.49 12.70 38.16
N LYS A 197 7.65 13.69 38.49
CA LYS A 197 7.67 14.34 39.81
C LYS A 197 7.17 13.31 40.83
N ARG A 198 8.11 12.74 41.59
CA ARG A 198 7.87 11.79 42.68
C ARG A 198 6.96 12.49 43.71
N ARG A 199 5.67 12.15 43.77
CA ARG A 199 4.81 12.54 44.89
C ARG A 199 5.37 11.84 46.13
N ARG A 200 5.97 12.62 47.04
CA ARG A 200 6.26 12.16 48.40
C ARG A 200 4.92 12.17 49.14
N ALA A 201 4.60 11.01 49.73
CA ALA A 201 3.54 10.85 50.71
C ALA A 201 3.85 11.68 51.97
#